data_AF-A0A553DYU9-F1
#
_entry.id   AF-A0A553DYU9-F1
#
_cell.length_a   1.000
_cell.length_b   1.000
_cell.length_c   1.000
_cell.angle_alpha   90.00
_cell.angle_beta   90.00
_cell.angle_gamma   90.00
#
_symmetry.space_group_name_H-M   'P 1'
#
loop_
_entity.id
_entity.type
_entity.pdbx_description
1 polymer ?
#
loop_
_entity_poly.entity_id
_entity_poly.type
_entity_poly.pdbx_seq_one_letter_code
_entity_poly.pdbx_strand_id
1 'polypeptide(L)' 'MALTRQQGALKNKLLRYKEIVNEYQNHNTQDIPLTVIWRNYIYPKYYISKSTLYNALSEPIEKQLKELAKLE' A
#
# COMPACT_ATOMS: atom_id res chain seq x y z
N MET A 1 -20.55 11.45 7.68
CA MET A 1 -21.00 10.60 8.82
C MET A 1 -19.76 10.06 9.53
N ALA A 2 -19.84 9.68 10.81
CA ALA A 2 -18.70 9.02 11.44
C ALA A 2 -18.47 7.63 10.82
N LEU A 3 -17.23 7.32 10.44
CA LEU A 3 -16.88 6.02 9.87
C LEU A 3 -17.15 4.89 10.87
N THR A 4 -17.68 3.78 10.37
CA THR A 4 -17.80 2.56 11.17
C THR A 4 -16.43 2.01 11.53
N ARG A 5 -16.34 1.20 12.61
CA ARG A 5 -15.09 0.54 13.03
C ARG A 5 -14.43 -0.25 11.89
N GLN A 6 -15.24 -0.93 11.06
CA GLN A 6 -14.76 -1.70 9.92
C GLN A 6 -14.16 -0.79 8.84
N GLN A 7 -14.82 0.33 8.53
CA GLN A 7 -14.30 1.33 7.57
C GLN A 7 -13.04 2.03 8.08
N GLY A 8 -12.94 2.30 9.39
CA GLY A 8 -11.73 2.85 10.00
C GLY A 8 -10.53 1.89 9.92
N ALA A 9 -10.75 0.60 10.17
CA ALA A 9 -9.72 -0.43 10.00
C ALA A 9 -9.27 -0.54 8.53
N LEU A 10 -10.22 -0.47 7.60
CA LEU A 10 -9.93 -0.47 6.16
C LEU A 10 -9.11 0.77 5.76
N LYS A 11 -9.50 1.97 6.21
CA LYS A 11 -8.75 3.22 5.98
C LYS A 11 -7.29 3.08 6.39
N ASN A 12 -7.04 2.57 7.60
CA ASN A 12 -5.67 2.38 8.12
C ASN A 12 -4.86 1.37 7.30
N LYS A 13 -5.49 0.27 6.87
CA LYS A 13 -4.85 -0.71 5.97
C LYS A 13 -4.45 -0.06 4.65
N LEU A 14 -5.37 0.68 4.03
CA LEU A 14 -5.14 1.35 2.73
C LEU A 14 -4.05 2.42 2.82
N LEU A 15 -3.99 3.17 3.93
CA LEU A 15 -2.91 4.14 4.15
C LEU A 15 -1.54 3.48 4.21
N ARG A 16 -1.40 2.34 4.91
CA ARG A 16 -0.15 1.57 4.93
C ARG A 16 0.22 1.08 3.53
N TYR A 17 -0.74 0.55 2.79
CA TYR A 17 -0.50 0.06 1.44
C TYR A 17 -0.09 1.20 0.50
N LYS A 18 -0.70 2.38 0.62
CA LYS A 18 -0.30 3.57 -0.13
C LYS A 18 1.17 3.94 0.11
N GLU A 19 1.61 3.91 1.37
CA GLU A 19 2.99 4.24 1.74
C GLU A 19 3.98 3.24 1.13
N ILE A 20 3.69 1.95 1.24
CA ILE A 20 4.50 0.86 0.67
C ILE A 20 4.61 1.00 -0.85
N VAL A 21 3.49 1.27 -1.54
CA VAL A 21 3.47 1.42 -3.00
C VAL A 21 4.25 2.66 -3.42
N ASN A 22 4.16 3.77 -2.67
CA ASN A 22 4.92 4.98 -2.96
C ASN A 22 6.43 4.74 -2.82
N GLU A 23 6.86 4.03 -1.77
CA GLU A 23 8.26 3.65 -1.61
C GLU A 23 8.74 2.71 -2.72
N TYR A 24 7.90 1.75 -3.12
CA TYR A 24 8.20 0.92 -4.29
C TYR A 24 8.40 1.78 -5.55
N GLN A 25 7.49 2.72 -5.83
CA GLN A 25 7.57 3.59 -7.01
C GLN A 25 8.80 4.49 -7.02
N ASN A 26 9.22 5.01 -5.86
CA ASN A 26 10.44 5.83 -5.72
C ASN A 26 11.72 5.07 -6.10
N HIS A 27 11.73 3.75 -5.94
CA HIS A 27 12.88 2.89 -6.26
C HIS A 27 12.68 2.06 -7.55
N ASN A 28 11.51 2.15 -8.17
CA ASN A 28 11.17 1.41 -9.38
C ASN A 28 11.77 2.09 -10.62
N THR A 29 13.07 1.92 -10.79
CA THR A 29 13.77 2.19 -12.07
C THR A 29 13.56 1.00 -13.01
N GLN A 30 13.38 1.24 -14.32
CA GLN A 30 13.00 0.22 -15.32
C GLN A 30 13.88 -1.06 -15.32
N ASP A 31 15.12 -0.98 -14.85
CA ASP A 31 16.06 -2.10 -14.80
C ASP A 31 16.02 -2.95 -13.52
N ILE A 32 15.41 -2.47 -12.43
CA ILE A 32 15.52 -3.13 -11.12
C ILE A 32 14.36 -4.11 -10.91
N PRO A 33 14.62 -5.41 -10.68
CA PRO A 33 13.57 -6.36 -10.36
C PRO A 33 12.86 -6.00 -9.05
N LEU A 34 11.53 -6.16 -9.02
CA LEU A 34 10.72 -5.97 -7.81
C LEU A 34 11.25 -6.73 -6.60
N THR A 35 11.80 -7.93 -6.81
CA THR A 35 12.37 -8.75 -5.73
C THR A 35 13.57 -8.10 -5.06
N VAL A 36 14.38 -7.35 -5.82
CA VAL A 36 15.52 -6.58 -5.31
C VAL A 36 15.01 -5.36 -4.54
N ILE A 37 14.02 -4.65 -5.08
CA ILE A 37 13.40 -3.50 -4.41
C ILE A 37 12.79 -3.94 -3.08
N TRP A 38 12.05 -5.05 -3.09
CA TRP A 38 11.44 -5.62 -1.89
C TRP A 38 12.50 -5.96 -0.84
N ARG A 39 13.57 -6.65 -1.23
CA ARG A 39 14.60 -7.10 -0.27
C ARG A 39 15.38 -5.92 0.32
N ASN A 40 15.71 -4.92 -0.49
CA ASN A 40 16.64 -3.87 -0.11
C ASN A 40 15.96 -2.67 0.55
N TYR A 41 14.72 -2.34 0.16
CA TYR A 41 14.04 -1.12 0.61
C TYR A 41 12.77 -1.42 1.41
N ILE A 42 11.90 -2.31 0.91
CA ILE A 42 10.56 -2.49 1.49
C ILE A 42 10.57 -3.41 2.73
N TYR A 43 11.19 -4.57 2.64
CA TYR A 43 11.26 -5.54 3.73
C TYR A 43 11.92 -4.99 5.01
N PRO A 44 13.10 -4.33 4.96
CA PRO A 44 13.74 -3.85 6.18
C PRO A 44 12.95 -2.73 6.89
N LYS A 45 12.07 -2.03 6.17
CA LYS A 45 11.27 -0.93 6.72
C LYS A 45 9.88 -1.37 7.19
N TYR A 46 9.18 -2.17 6.37
CA TYR A 46 7.77 -2.52 6.60
C TYR A 46 7.56 -3.97 7.06
N TYR A 47 8.59 -4.82 7.00
CA TYR A 47 8.54 -6.22 7.43
C TYR A 47 7.38 -7.03 6.80
N ILE A 48 7.08 -6.75 5.54
CA ILE A 48 6.00 -7.41 4.80
C ILE A 48 6.52 -8.51 3.89
N SER A 49 5.69 -9.52 3.64
CA SER A 49 5.99 -10.54 2.64
C SER A 49 5.91 -9.98 1.21
N LYS A 50 6.55 -10.66 0.25
CA LYS A 50 6.42 -10.33 -1.18
C LYS A 50 4.98 -10.41 -1.66
N SER A 51 4.21 -11.41 -1.21
CA SER A 51 2.80 -11.57 -1.60
C SER A 51 1.95 -10.39 -1.13
N THR A 52 2.23 -9.85 0.06
CA THR A 52 1.57 -8.63 0.56
C THR A 52 1.89 -7.43 -0.34
N LEU A 53 3.12 -7.30 -0.83
CA LEU A 53 3.49 -6.24 -1.77
C LEU A 53 2.74 -6.39 -3.10
N TYR A 54 2.65 -7.60 -3.65
CA TYR A 54 1.86 -7.86 -4.86
C TYR A 54 0.38 -7.50 -4.68
N ASN A 55 -0.21 -7.87 -3.55
CA ASN A 55 -1.58 -7.51 -3.23
C ASN A 55 -1.74 -5.98 -3.16
N ALA A 56 -0.82 -5.27 -2.50
CA ALA A 56 -0.87 -3.82 -2.42
C ALA A 56 -0.72 -3.14 -3.79
N LEU A 57 0.11 -3.68 -4.69
CA LEU A 57 0.27 -3.16 -6.06
C LEU A 57 -0.96 -3.41 -6.94
N SER A 58 -1.69 -4.51 -6.69
CA SER A 58 -2.89 -4.87 -7.44
C SER A 58 -4.17 -4.21 -6.92
N GLU A 59 -4.19 -3.79 -5.64
CA GLU A 59 -5.38 -3.24 -5.00
C GLU A 59 -5.62 -1.78 -5.43
N PRO A 60 -6.85 -1.37 -5.79
CA PRO A 60 -7.16 0.00 -6.22
C PRO A 60 -7.24 0.96 -5.02
N ILE A 61 -6.11 1.16 -4.33
CA ILE A 61 -5.99 1.89 -3.06
C ILE A 61 -6.58 3.31 -3.16
N GLU A 62 -6.26 4.04 -4.23
CA GLU A 62 -6.73 5.42 -4.41
C GLU A 62 -8.25 5.52 -4.58
N LYS A 63 -8.85 4.54 -5.28
CA LYS A 63 -10.30 4.51 -5.48
C LYS A 63 -11.02 4.26 -4.16
N GLN A 64 -10.56 3.29 -3.39
CA GLN A 64 -11.15 2.94 -2.09
C GLN A 64 -10.97 4.08 -1.07
N LEU A 65 -9.82 4.76 -1.06
CA LEU A 65 -9.62 5.94 -0.20
C LEU A 65 -10.57 7.09 -0.59
N LYS A 66 -10.79 7.33 -1.88
CA LYS A 66 -11.76 8.35 -2.35
C LYS A 66 -13.20 8.00 -1.96
N GLU A 67 -13.58 6.74 -2.02
CA GLU A 67 -14.91 6.28 -1.58
C GLU A 67 -15.09 6.48 -0.08
N LEU A 68 -14.07 6.15 0.73
CA LEU A 68 -14.09 6.40 2.18
C LEU A 68 -14.15 7.90 2.50
N ALA A 69 -13.46 8.75 1.75
CA ALA A 69 -13.49 10.20 1.94
C ALA A 69 -14.86 10.83 1.60
N LYS A 70 -15.65 10.22 0.72
CA LYS A 70 -17.02 10.66 0.42
C LYS A 70 -18.03 10.30 1.51
N LEU A 71 -17.69 9.36 2.40
CA LEU A 71 -18.55 8.87 3.48
C LEU A 71 -18.36 9.65 4.80
N GLU A 72 -17.20 10.30 4.96
CA GLU A 72 -16.91 11.26 6.04
C GLU A 72 -17.79 12.52 5.92
#